data_AF-Q9AH75-F1
#
_entry.id   AF-Q9AH75-F1
#
_cell.length_a   1.000
_cell.length_b   1.000
_cell.length_c   1.000
_cell.angle_alpha   90.00
_cell.angle_beta   90.00
_cell.angle_gamma   90.00
#
_symmetry.space_group_name_H-M   'P 1'
#
loop_
_entity.id
_entity.type
_entity.pdbx_description
1 polymer ?
#
loop_
_entity_poly.entity_id
_entity_poly.type
_entity_poly.pdbx_seq_one_letter_code
_entity_poly.pdbx_strand_id
1 'polypeptide(L)' 'RLPSVISANEVQRILQVMDTRNQVIFTLLYGAGLRINECLRLRVKDFDFDNGCITVH' A
#
# COMPACT_ATOMS: atom_id res chain seq x y z
N ARG A 1 20.71 -12.57 8.07
CA ARG A 1 19.69 -13.36 7.34
C ARG A 1 19.09 -12.41 6.30
N LEU A 2 19.10 -12.75 5.01
CA LEU A 2 18.49 -11.89 3.97
C LEU A 2 16.97 -11.79 4.23
N PRO A 3 16.36 -10.61 4.09
CA PRO A 3 14.91 -10.48 4.19
C PRO A 3 14.26 -11.27 3.05
N SER A 4 13.32 -12.16 3.38
CA SER A 4 12.45 -12.80 2.39
C SER A 4 11.42 -11.78 1.92
N VAL A 5 11.49 -11.41 0.64
CA VAL A 5 10.54 -10.49 0.00
C VAL A 5 9.46 -11.27 -0.75
N ILE A 6 8.25 -10.71 -0.81
CA ILE A 6 7.15 -11.27 -1.59
C ILE A 6 7.38 -10.93 -3.07
N SER A 7 7.24 -11.91 -3.96
CA SER A 7 7.33 -11.70 -5.41
C SER A 7 6.11 -10.96 -5.97
N ALA A 8 6.25 -10.28 -7.11
CA ALA A 8 5.13 -9.61 -7.77
C ALA A 8 3.94 -10.56 -8.06
N ASN A 9 4.21 -11.81 -8.45
CA ASN A 9 3.19 -12.82 -8.70
C ASN A 9 2.43 -13.24 -7.42
N GLU A 10 3.11 -13.27 -6.27
CA GLU A 10 2.45 -13.51 -4.98
C GLU A 10 1.59 -12.32 -4.58
N VAL A 11 2.07 -11.09 -4.76
CA VAL A 11 1.28 -9.88 -4.51
C VAL A 11 0.01 -9.88 -5.34
N GLN A 12 0.08 -10.19 -6.63
CA GLN A 12 -1.09 -10.23 -7.50
C GLN A 12 -2.12 -11.27 -7.04
N ARG A 13 -1.68 -12.47 -6.66
CA ARG A 13 -2.56 -13.52 -6.11
C ARG A 13 -3.22 -13.10 -4.80
N ILE A 14 -2.49 -12.38 -3.95
CA ILE A 14 -3.03 -11.83 -2.69
C ILE A 14 -4.11 -10.77 -2.98
N LEU A 15 -3.83 -9.82 -3.88
CA LEU A 15 -4.76 -8.74 -4.22
C LEU A 15 -6.06 -9.26 -4.87
N GLN A 16 -6.04 -10.42 -5.54
CA GLN A 16 -7.21 -11.03 -6.17
C GLN A 16 -8.22 -11.61 -5.19
N VAL A 17 -7.81 -11.97 -3.98
CA VAL A 17 -8.68 -12.59 -2.96
C VAL A 17 -9.10 -11.63 -1.85
N MET A 18 -8.63 -10.39 -1.89
CA MET A 18 -8.93 -9.37 -0.88
C MET A 18 -10.26 -8.67 -1.15
N ASP A 19 -10.93 -8.26 -0.07
CA ASP A 19 -12.01 -7.28 -0.16
C ASP A 19 -11.48 -5.90 -0.60
N THR A 20 -12.39 -5.03 -1.09
CA THR A 20 -12.02 -3.72 -1.64
C THR A 20 -11.19 -2.87 -0.68
N ARG A 21 -11.50 -2.89 0.63
CA ARG A 21 -10.78 -2.08 1.62
C ARG A 21 -9.35 -2.58 1.80
N ASN A 22 -9.18 -3.88 2.00
CA ASN A 22 -7.87 -4.47 2.25
C ASN A 22 -7.00 -4.41 0.99
N GLN A 23 -7.61 -4.49 -0.20
CA GLN A 23 -6.92 -4.32 -1.47
C GLN A 23 -6.29 -2.92 -1.59
N VAL A 24 -7.01 -1.86 -1.23
CA VAL A 24 -6.46 -0.49 -1.21
C VAL A 24 -5.30 -0.36 -0.23
N ILE A 25 -5.49 -0.83 1.02
CA ILE A 25 -4.43 -0.78 2.05
C ILE A 25 -3.18 -1.52 1.57
N PHE A 26 -3.33 -2.74 1.06
CA PHE A 26 -2.19 -3.55 0.63
C PHE A 26 -1.48 -2.94 -0.59
N THR A 27 -2.24 -2.36 -1.52
CA THR A 27 -1.68 -1.66 -2.68
C THR A 27 -0.88 -0.43 -2.26
N LEU A 28 -1.32 0.32 -1.24
CA LEU A 28 -0.58 1.46 -0.71
C LEU A 28 0.71 1.03 0.01
N LEU A 29 0.65 -0.04 0.83
CA LEU A 29 1.82 -0.58 1.51
C LEU A 29 2.87 -1.08 0.52
N TYR A 30 2.45 -1.84 -0.50
CA TYR A 30 3.36 -2.43 -1.48
C TYR A 30 3.82 -1.41 -2.55
N GLY A 31 2.87 -0.68 -3.13
CA GLY A 31 3.11 0.20 -4.29
C GLY A 31 3.76 1.53 -3.93
N ALA A 32 3.44 2.10 -2.76
CA ALA A 32 4.04 3.35 -2.29
C ALA A 32 5.15 3.11 -1.23
N GLY A 33 5.40 1.86 -0.83
CA GLY A 33 6.45 1.51 0.14
C GLY A 33 6.18 2.02 1.56
N LEU A 34 4.92 2.29 1.89
CA LEU A 34 4.53 2.81 3.20
C LEU A 34 4.73 1.78 4.31
N ARG A 35 5.15 2.24 5.48
CA ARG A 35 5.06 1.45 6.71
C ARG A 35 3.59 1.31 7.11
N ILE A 36 3.26 0.21 7.80
CA ILE A 36 1.89 -0.06 8.29
C ILE A 36 1.31 1.13 9.05
N ASN A 37 2.08 1.71 9.97
CA ASN A 37 1.61 2.85 10.77
C ASN A 37 1.40 4.13 9.96
N GLU A 38 2.15 4.34 8.87
CA GLU A 38 2.00 5.49 7.98
C GLU A 38 0.69 5.33 7.19
N CYS A 39 0.50 4.17 6.56
CA CYS A 39 -0.70 3.87 5.77
C CYS A 39 -2.00 3.96 6.59
N LEU A 40 -2.00 3.44 7.82
CA LEU A 40 -3.20 3.42 8.67
C LEU A 40 -3.56 4.81 9.24
N ARG A 41 -2.66 5.79 9.15
CA ARG A 41 -2.88 7.16 9.62
C ARG A 41 -3.28 8.12 8.51
N LEU A 42 -3.20 7.69 7.25
CA LEU A 42 -3.58 8.51 6.10
C LEU A 42 -5.01 9.01 6.22
N ARG A 43 -5.20 10.27 5.89
CA ARG A 43 -6.47 10.96 5.76
C ARG A 43 -6.69 11.29 4.29
N VAL A 44 -7.95 11.51 3.91
CA VAL A 44 -8.31 11.88 2.53
C VAL A 44 -7.52 13.09 2.01
N LYS A 45 -7.23 14.07 2.88
CA LYS A 45 -6.45 15.27 2.54
C LYS A 45 -4.96 15.02 2.22
N ASP A 46 -4.44 13.84 2.57
CA ASP A 46 -3.02 13.52 2.41
C ASP A 46 -2.72 12.99 0.99
N PHE A 47 -3.76 12.72 0.20
CA PHE A 47 -3.66 12.31 -1.19
C PHE A 47 -3.69 13.53 -2.11
N ASP A 48 -2.60 13.73 -2.85
CA ASP A 48 -2.53 14.69 -3.94
C ASP A 48 -2.61 13.94 -5.27
N PHE A 49 -3.82 13.85 -5.82
CA PHE A 49 -4.07 13.15 -7.07
C PHE A 49 -3.55 13.89 -8.30
N ASP A 50 -3.39 15.22 -8.23
CA ASP A 50 -2.88 16.03 -9.34
C ASP A 50 -1.38 15.77 -9.56
N ASN A 51 -0.64 15.63 -8.46
CA ASN A 51 0.80 15.33 -8.48
C ASN A 51 1.12 13.84 -8.31
N GLY A 52 0.11 13.00 -8.09
CA GLY A 52 0.28 11.55 -7.93
C GLY A 52 1.11 11.17 -6.71
N CYS A 53 1.01 11.93 -5.61
CA CYS A 53 1.80 11.73 -4.41
C CYS A 53 0.95 11.66 -3.14
N ILE A 54 1.55 11.12 -2.07
CA ILE A 54 0.92 10.98 -0.76
C ILE A 54 1.84 11.63 0.26
N THR A 55 1.30 12.55 1.06
CA THR A 55 2.05 13.18 2.15
C THR A 55 1.94 12.32 3.41
N VAL A 56 3.09 11.98 4.00
CA VAL A 56 3.17 11.18 5.22
C VAL A 56 3.72 12.06 6.35
N HIS A 57 3.14 11.93 7.55
CA HIS A 57 3.50 12.70 8.75
C HIS A 57 4.13 11.82 9.84
#